data_AF-A0A1F9MPD4-F1
#
_entry.id   AF-A0A1F9MPD4-F1
#
_cell.length_a   1.000
_cell.length_b   1.000
_cell.length_c   1.000
_cell.angle_alpha   90.00
_cell.angle_beta   90.00
_cell.angle_gamma   90.00
#
_symmetry.space_group_name_H-M   'P 1'
#
loop_
_entity.id
_entity.type
_entity.pdbx_description
1 polymer ?
#
loop_
_entity_poly.entity_id
_entity_poly.type
_entity_poly.pdbx_seq_one_letter_code
_entity_poly.pdbx_strand_id
1 'polypeptide(L)'
;MTCAQDYRQLLAYLDAEIARIGGMHAEALSCGPGCASCCQAFSVLPIEAACLRKAIADLPVVSQRWLGGNLAEDTGRCPLLIDELCSVYAARPVICRTQGLPLAYVDADREALEVSACPLNFPDEYAFAPESLLFMDKFNARLFELNLIWCRIQSLDSGRRIPFAEIVCPCPINQRF
;
A
#
# COMPACT_ATOMS: atom_id res chain seq x y z
N MET A 1 -14.99 14.44 -9.81
CA MET A 1 -15.29 13.27 -8.94
C MET A 1 -14.51 13.41 -7.65
N THR A 2 -15.17 13.44 -6.50
CA THR A 2 -14.60 13.77 -5.18
C THR A 2 -13.78 12.62 -4.58
N CYS A 3 -14.17 11.35 -4.79
CA CYS A 3 -13.51 10.19 -4.14
C CYS A 3 -12.00 10.09 -4.38
N ALA A 4 -11.51 10.38 -5.59
CA ALA A 4 -10.07 10.36 -5.88
C ALA A 4 -9.31 11.53 -5.23
N GLN A 5 -10.00 12.65 -4.98
CA GLN A 5 -9.44 13.75 -4.20
C GLN A 5 -9.44 13.43 -2.71
N ASP A 6 -10.53 12.86 -2.20
CA ASP A 6 -10.65 12.45 -0.80
C ASP A 6 -9.65 11.34 -0.45
N TYR A 7 -9.40 10.41 -1.38
CA TYR A 7 -8.35 9.40 -1.22
C TYR A 7 -6.96 10.04 -1.17
N ARG A 8 -6.66 11.02 -2.03
CA ARG A 8 -5.38 11.76 -1.94
C ARG A 8 -5.24 12.53 -0.62
N GLN A 9 -6.34 13.07 -0.09
CA GLN A 9 -6.33 13.71 1.23
C GLN A 9 -6.07 12.70 2.35
N LEU A 10 -6.67 11.50 2.28
CA LEU A 10 -6.38 10.40 3.20
C LEU A 10 -4.89 10.02 3.14
N LEU A 11 -4.32 9.90 1.95
CA LEU A 11 -2.90 9.60 1.79
C LEU A 11 -2.01 10.71 2.34
N ALA A 12 -2.34 11.98 2.11
CA ALA A 12 -1.58 13.10 2.67
C ALA A 12 -1.62 13.12 4.20
N TYR A 13 -2.78 12.81 4.80
CA TYR A 13 -2.90 12.68 6.24
C TYR A 13 -2.08 11.50 6.79
N LEU A 14 -2.13 10.36 6.11
CA LEU A 14 -1.32 9.20 6.46
C LEU A 14 0.17 9.49 6.35
N ASP A 15 0.61 10.17 5.29
CA ASP A 15 2.02 10.55 5.08
C ASP A 15 2.54 11.47 6.20
N ALA A 16 1.71 12.40 6.68
CA ALA A 16 2.05 13.25 7.83
C ALA A 16 2.22 12.43 9.12
N GLU A 17 1.34 11.45 9.36
CA GLU A 17 1.45 10.57 10.51
C GLU A 17 2.67 9.65 10.41
N ILE A 18 2.95 9.11 9.22
CA ILE A 18 4.14 8.33 8.93
C ILE A 18 5.41 9.14 9.20
N ALA A 19 5.47 10.40 8.77
CA ALA A 19 6.61 11.26 9.03
C ALA A 19 6.80 11.51 10.53
N ARG A 20 5.70 11.74 11.27
CA ARG A 20 5.72 11.93 12.72
C ARG A 20 6.25 10.69 13.44
N ILE A 21 5.66 9.52 13.19
CA ILE A 21 6.07 8.25 13.81
C ILE A 21 7.48 7.86 13.38
N GLY A 22 7.81 8.04 12.10
CA GLY A 22 9.14 7.77 11.57
C GLY A 22 10.23 8.59 12.26
N GLY A 23 9.95 9.86 12.56
CA GLY A 23 10.85 10.71 13.35
C GLY A 23 11.11 10.20 14.77
N MET A 24 10.12 9.56 15.41
CA MET A 24 10.27 8.96 16.73
C MET A 24 11.12 7.68 16.71
N HIS A 25 11.22 7.01 15.56
CA HIS A 25 11.98 5.77 15.37
C HIS A 25 13.18 5.94 14.43
N ALA A 26 13.68 7.17 14.24
CA ALA A 26 14.72 7.47 13.26
C ALA A 26 16.02 6.66 13.45
N GLU A 27 16.34 6.28 14.70
CA GLU A 27 17.52 5.46 15.01
C GLU A 27 17.33 3.97 14.69
N ALA A 28 16.08 3.49 14.65
CA ALA A 28 15.74 2.08 14.42
C ALA A 28 15.32 1.81 12.96
N LEU A 29 14.72 2.79 12.28
CA LEU A 29 14.23 2.64 10.92
C LEU A 29 15.38 2.63 9.91
N SER A 30 15.54 1.51 9.21
CA SER A 30 16.46 1.37 8.07
C SER A 30 15.73 1.50 6.72
N CYS A 31 14.40 1.64 6.73
CA CYS A 31 13.60 1.77 5.51
C CYS A 31 13.81 3.14 4.84
N GLY A 32 14.16 3.11 3.55
CA GLY A 32 14.30 4.30 2.70
C GLY A 32 14.12 3.96 1.22
N PRO A 33 14.26 4.95 0.31
CA PRO A 33 14.29 4.67 -1.13
C PRO A 33 15.35 3.59 -1.45
N GLY A 34 14.95 2.56 -2.18
CA GLY A 34 15.83 1.42 -2.51
C GLY A 34 15.80 0.27 -1.48
N CYS A 35 15.16 0.45 -0.33
CA CYS A 35 14.85 -0.67 0.58
C CYS A 35 13.66 -1.46 0.01
N ALA A 36 13.94 -2.55 -0.70
CA ALA A 36 12.93 -3.38 -1.37
C ALA A 36 12.87 -4.83 -0.87
N SER A 37 13.49 -5.13 0.27
CA SER A 37 13.49 -6.47 0.87
C SER A 37 12.10 -6.98 1.24
N CYS A 38 11.20 -6.09 1.67
CA CYS A 38 9.80 -6.42 1.99
C CYS A 38 8.83 -6.10 0.83
N CYS A 39 9.32 -5.65 -0.33
CA CYS A 39 8.48 -5.30 -1.47
C CYS A 39 8.03 -6.55 -2.23
N GLN A 40 6.80 -6.98 -1.97
CA GLN A 40 6.18 -8.16 -2.55
C GLN A 40 4.89 -7.81 -3.32
N ALA A 41 4.36 -8.79 -4.06
CA ALA A 41 3.13 -8.65 -4.82
C ALA A 41 1.88 -8.67 -3.91
N PHE A 42 1.48 -7.50 -3.41
CA PHE A 42 0.24 -7.34 -2.64
C PHE A 42 -1.00 -7.25 -3.52
N SER A 43 -2.16 -7.32 -2.87
CA SER A 43 -3.44 -6.93 -3.43
C SER A 43 -4.02 -5.72 -2.70
N VAL A 44 -4.74 -4.87 -3.42
CA VAL A 44 -5.28 -3.60 -2.90
C VAL A 44 -6.76 -3.45 -3.22
N LEU A 45 -7.41 -2.46 -2.60
CA LEU A 45 -8.81 -2.18 -2.90
C LEU A 45 -8.99 -1.52 -4.28
N PRO A 46 -10.17 -1.66 -4.92
CA PRO A 46 -10.44 -1.11 -6.25
C PRO A 46 -10.12 0.38 -6.43
N ILE A 47 -10.37 1.21 -5.42
CA ILE A 47 -10.00 2.64 -5.47
C ILE A 47 -8.49 2.85 -5.60
N GLU A 48 -7.69 2.11 -4.83
CA GLU A 48 -6.23 2.20 -4.86
C GLU A 48 -5.69 1.64 -6.19
N ALA A 49 -6.28 0.55 -6.67
CA ALA A 49 -5.94 -0.04 -7.96
C ALA A 49 -6.19 0.94 -9.11
N ALA A 50 -7.28 1.71 -9.07
CA ALA A 50 -7.54 2.74 -10.07
C ALA A 50 -6.46 3.85 -10.04
N CYS A 51 -6.04 4.27 -8.85
CA CYS A 51 -4.95 5.25 -8.71
C CYS A 51 -3.61 4.68 -9.21
N LEU A 52 -3.30 3.42 -8.91
CA LEU A 52 -2.09 2.75 -9.40
C LEU A 52 -2.11 2.59 -10.92
N ARG A 53 -3.24 2.17 -11.52
CA ARG A 53 -3.38 2.07 -12.99
C ARG A 53 -3.13 3.41 -13.65
N LYS A 54 -3.67 4.50 -13.09
CA LYS A 54 -3.38 5.85 -13.57
C LYS A 54 -1.88 6.18 -13.49
N ALA A 55 -1.25 5.92 -12.35
CA ALA A 55 0.17 6.21 -12.15
C ALA A 55 1.06 5.42 -13.11
N ILE A 56 0.73 4.14 -13.37
CA ILE A 56 1.44 3.30 -14.36
C ILE A 56 1.25 3.84 -15.77
N ALA A 57 0.03 4.23 -16.14
CA ALA A 57 -0.25 4.79 -17.46
C ALA A 57 0.52 6.10 -17.73
N ASP A 58 0.80 6.88 -16.67
CA ASP A 58 1.58 8.11 -16.74
C ASP A 58 3.11 7.85 -16.83
N LEU A 59 3.59 6.61 -16.68
CA LEU A 59 5.01 6.26 -16.81
C LEU A 59 5.46 6.21 -18.28
N PRO A 60 6.77 6.42 -18.56
CA PRO A 60 7.34 6.14 -19.87
C PRO A 60 7.06 4.71 -20.34
N VAL A 61 6.81 4.52 -21.64
CA VAL A 61 6.53 3.19 -22.24
C VAL A 61 7.62 2.17 -21.92
N VAL A 62 8.89 2.61 -21.86
CA VAL A 62 10.01 1.75 -21.46
C VAL A 62 9.82 1.21 -20.04
N SER A 63 9.46 2.06 -19.08
CA SER A 63 9.19 1.67 -17.70
C SER A 63 8.01 0.73 -17.62
N GLN A 64 6.92 0.98 -18.36
CA GLN A 64 5.76 0.07 -18.40
C GLN A 64 6.14 -1.33 -18.90
N ARG A 65 7.00 -1.41 -19.93
CA ARG A 65 7.53 -2.69 -20.43
C ARG A 65 8.37 -3.42 -19.38
N TRP A 66 9.18 -2.69 -18.60
CA TRP A 66 9.92 -3.27 -17.47
C TRP A 66 8.98 -3.91 -16.45
N LEU A 67 7.88 -3.25 -16.09
CA LEU A 67 6.92 -3.82 -15.13
C LEU A 67 6.30 -5.12 -15.65
N GLY A 68 5.99 -5.18 -16.95
CA GLY A 68 5.52 -6.41 -17.61
C GLY A 68 6.57 -7.53 -17.59
N GLY A 69 7.85 -7.19 -17.75
CA GLY A 69 8.97 -8.12 -17.62
C GLY A 69 9.08 -8.70 -16.21
N ASN A 70 9.04 -7.85 -15.19
CA ASN A 70 9.07 -8.28 -13.78
C ASN A 70 7.96 -9.28 -13.45
N LEU A 71 6.76 -9.05 -14.01
CA LEU A 71 5.63 -9.95 -13.80
C LEU A 71 5.84 -11.31 -14.47
N ALA A 72 6.49 -11.35 -15.64
CA ALA A 72 6.78 -12.60 -16.35
C ALA A 72 7.85 -13.45 -15.67
N GLU A 73 8.78 -12.82 -14.95
CA GLU A 73 9.82 -13.52 -14.19
C GLU A 73 9.30 -14.17 -12.89
N ASP A 74 8.12 -13.75 -12.40
CA ASP A 74 7.44 -14.30 -11.21
C ASP A 74 8.36 -14.54 -10.00
N THR A 75 9.18 -13.55 -9.68
CA THR A 75 10.18 -13.65 -8.61
C THR A 75 9.59 -13.52 -7.20
N GLY A 76 8.27 -13.41 -7.06
CA GLY A 76 7.56 -13.06 -5.81
C GLY A 76 7.77 -11.61 -5.35
N ARG A 77 8.65 -10.86 -6.01
CA ARG A 77 8.92 -9.45 -5.72
C ARG A 77 7.83 -8.55 -6.29
N CYS A 78 7.75 -7.33 -5.76
CA CYS A 78 6.80 -6.34 -6.27
C CYS A 78 7.08 -6.04 -7.76
N PRO A 79 6.10 -6.20 -8.66
CA PRO A 79 6.31 -5.99 -10.09
C PRO A 79 6.52 -4.51 -10.45
N LEU A 80 6.29 -3.58 -9.52
CA LEU A 80 6.40 -2.14 -9.73
C LEU A 80 7.82 -1.59 -9.52
N LEU A 81 8.79 -2.45 -9.19
CA LEU A 81 10.19 -2.06 -8.94
C LEU A 81 10.98 -1.90 -10.25
N ILE A 82 11.81 -0.87 -10.31
CA ILE A 82 12.85 -0.68 -11.33
C ILE A 82 14.11 -0.29 -10.58
N ASP A 83 15.19 -1.07 -10.71
CA ASP A 83 16.44 -0.86 -9.97
C ASP A 83 16.21 -0.67 -8.45
N GLU A 84 15.41 -1.56 -7.83
CA GLU A 84 15.02 -1.51 -6.41
C GLU A 84 14.17 -0.29 -6.00
N LEU A 85 13.84 0.61 -6.93
CA LEU A 85 13.01 1.79 -6.70
C LEU A 85 11.58 1.54 -7.16
N CYS A 86 10.61 1.99 -6.36
CA CYS A 86 9.20 1.94 -6.76
C CYS A 86 8.95 2.96 -7.88
N SER A 87 8.60 2.48 -9.07
CA SER A 87 8.32 3.32 -10.24
C SER A 87 7.13 4.27 -10.04
N VAL A 88 6.24 3.96 -9.11
CA VAL A 88 5.04 4.74 -8.76
C VAL A 88 5.06 5.22 -7.29
N TYR A 89 6.24 5.57 -6.77
CA TYR A 89 6.45 5.88 -5.34
C TYR A 89 5.43 6.88 -4.76
N ALA A 90 5.07 7.92 -5.51
CA ALA A 90 4.11 8.94 -5.09
C ALA A 90 2.65 8.42 -5.03
N ALA A 91 2.34 7.35 -5.77
CA ALA A 91 1.03 6.72 -5.83
C ALA A 91 0.95 5.41 -5.02
N ARG A 92 1.92 5.16 -4.13
CA ARG A 92 1.91 3.96 -3.27
C ARG A 92 0.58 3.85 -2.50
N PRO A 93 -0.03 2.65 -2.46
CA PRO A 93 -1.23 2.40 -1.67
C PRO A 93 -0.94 2.44 -0.17
N VAL A 94 -1.98 2.45 0.65
CA VAL A 94 -1.86 2.55 2.13
C VAL A 94 -0.91 1.48 2.67
N ILE A 95 -1.10 0.22 2.27
CA ILE A 95 -0.24 -0.88 2.72
C ILE A 95 1.25 -0.65 2.42
N CYS A 96 1.60 -0.09 1.25
CA CYS A 96 2.99 0.15 0.87
C CYS A 96 3.62 1.36 1.56
N ARG A 97 2.79 2.28 2.08
CA ARG A 97 3.26 3.46 2.83
C ARG A 97 3.57 3.12 4.28
N THR A 98 2.81 2.18 4.84
CA THR A 98 2.89 1.80 6.25
C THR A 98 3.93 0.71 6.50
N GLN A 99 4.41 0.02 5.45
CA GLN A 99 5.47 -0.98 5.59
C GLN A 99 6.71 -0.41 6.28
N GLY A 100 7.25 -1.18 7.23
CA GLY A 100 8.43 -0.81 8.00
C GLY A 100 8.15 -0.11 9.32
N LEU A 101 6.96 0.46 9.53
CA LEU A 101 6.56 1.14 10.77
C LEU A 101 5.90 0.16 11.76
N PRO A 102 5.83 0.51 13.06
CA PRO A 102 5.06 -0.26 14.04
C PRO A 102 3.58 0.08 13.93
N LEU A 103 2.82 -0.81 13.29
CA LEU A 103 1.40 -0.65 13.03
C LEU A 103 0.59 -1.20 14.19
N ALA A 104 -0.38 -0.43 14.67
CA ALA A 104 -1.28 -0.85 15.72
C ALA A 104 -2.73 -0.94 15.22
N TYR A 105 -3.43 -1.97 15.65
CA TYR A 105 -4.85 -2.19 15.36
C TYR A 105 -5.54 -2.89 16.51
N VAL A 106 -6.86 -2.68 16.63
CA VAL A 106 -7.67 -3.36 17.63
C VAL A 106 -8.07 -4.74 17.11
N ASP A 107 -7.68 -5.79 17.82
CA ASP A 107 -8.22 -7.14 17.65
C ASP A 107 -9.56 -7.20 18.39
N ALA A 108 -10.64 -7.28 17.62
CA ALA A 108 -12.01 -7.31 18.14
C ALA A 108 -12.33 -8.62 18.88
N ASP A 109 -11.71 -9.74 18.52
CA ASP A 109 -11.96 -11.04 19.14
C ASP A 109 -11.23 -11.17 20.48
N ARG A 110 -10.03 -10.56 20.57
CA ARG A 110 -9.19 -10.59 21.78
C ARG A 110 -9.40 -9.39 22.69
N GLU A 111 -10.20 -8.41 22.28
CA GLU A 111 -10.38 -7.11 22.95
C GLU A 111 -9.03 -6.45 23.32
N ALA A 112 -8.04 -6.58 22.43
CA ALA A 112 -6.66 -6.21 22.68
C ALA A 112 -6.07 -5.37 21.56
N LEU A 113 -5.09 -4.53 21.91
CA LEU A 113 -4.27 -3.84 20.92
C LEU A 113 -3.19 -4.81 20.41
N GLU A 114 -3.15 -5.02 19.10
CA GLU A 114 -2.09 -5.78 18.44
C GLU A 114 -1.13 -4.83 17.74
N VAL A 115 0.17 -5.09 17.86
CA VAL A 115 1.23 -4.35 17.18
C VAL A 115 1.94 -5.26 16.20
N SER A 116 1.94 -4.87 14.94
CA SER A 116 2.73 -5.50 13.87
C SER A 116 3.89 -4.58 13.51
N ALA A 117 5.12 -5.05 13.69
CA ALA A 117 6.32 -4.29 13.41
C ALA A 117 7.27 -5.08 12.50
N CYS A 118 8.09 -4.37 11.71
CA CYS A 118 9.05 -5.00 10.84
C CYS A 118 10.24 -5.55 11.65
N PRO A 119 10.55 -6.85 11.56
CA PRO A 119 11.64 -7.45 12.34
C PRO A 119 13.04 -6.95 11.91
N LEU A 120 13.14 -6.35 10.72
CA LEU A 120 14.39 -5.75 10.24
C LEU A 120 14.67 -4.38 10.87
N ASN A 121 13.62 -3.66 11.28
CA ASN A 121 13.75 -2.35 11.94
C ASN A 121 13.69 -2.49 13.46
N PHE A 122 12.89 -3.43 13.95
CA PHE A 122 12.57 -3.59 15.36
C PHE A 122 12.83 -5.04 15.78
N PRO A 123 13.86 -5.29 16.61
CA PRO A 123 14.03 -6.58 17.28
C PRO A 123 12.80 -6.95 18.12
N ASP A 124 12.61 -8.24 18.40
CA ASP A 124 11.43 -8.73 19.12
C ASP A 124 11.27 -8.11 20.52
N GLU A 125 12.37 -7.72 21.17
CA GLU A 125 12.36 -7.07 22.49
C GLU A 125 12.14 -5.54 22.43
N TYR A 126 11.95 -4.97 21.24
CA TYR A 126 11.79 -3.53 21.09
C TYR A 126 10.48 -3.05 21.73
N ALA A 127 10.59 -2.19 22.74
CA ALA A 127 9.43 -1.64 23.44
C ALA A 127 8.88 -0.42 22.70
N PHE A 128 7.58 -0.43 22.42
CA PHE A 128 6.88 0.70 21.82
C PHE A 128 6.12 1.51 22.86
N ALA A 129 6.25 2.84 22.81
CA ALA A 129 5.35 3.73 23.52
C ALA A 129 4.06 3.89 22.69
N PRO A 130 2.87 4.03 23.31
CA PRO A 130 1.62 4.19 22.56
C PRO A 130 1.67 5.31 21.52
N GLU A 131 2.33 6.43 21.81
CA GLU A 131 2.42 7.59 20.92
C GLU A 131 3.34 7.36 19.70
N SER A 132 4.17 6.32 19.78
CA SER A 132 5.10 5.87 18.74
C SER A 132 4.49 4.80 17.83
N LEU A 133 3.23 4.43 18.04
CA LEU A 133 2.51 3.48 17.18
C LEU A 133 1.68 4.18 16.11
N LEU A 134 1.65 3.61 14.91
CA LEU A 134 0.75 4.04 13.84
C LEU A 134 -0.58 3.29 13.93
N PHE A 135 -1.59 3.92 14.55
CA PHE A 135 -2.94 3.35 14.66
C PHE A 135 -3.67 3.33 13.31
N MET A 136 -3.83 2.14 12.76
CA MET A 136 -4.32 1.92 11.39
C MET A 136 -5.85 1.89 11.28
N ASP A 137 -6.60 1.63 12.35
CA ASP A 137 -8.05 1.44 12.29
C ASP A 137 -8.78 2.62 11.63
N LYS A 138 -8.41 3.86 11.99
CA LYS A 138 -9.00 5.07 11.40
C LYS A 138 -8.71 5.19 9.90
N PHE A 139 -7.51 4.80 9.46
CA PHE A 139 -7.10 4.88 8.05
C PHE A 139 -7.76 3.77 7.24
N ASN A 140 -7.81 2.55 7.77
CA ASN A 140 -8.44 1.40 7.14
C ASN A 140 -9.96 1.62 7.00
N ALA A 141 -10.62 2.12 8.04
CA ALA A 141 -12.05 2.45 7.99
C ALA A 141 -12.35 3.51 6.93
N ARG A 142 -11.57 4.60 6.90
CA ARG A 142 -11.76 5.67 5.90
C ARG A 142 -11.45 5.19 4.48
N LEU A 143 -10.41 4.39 4.29
CA LEU A 143 -10.07 3.79 3.00
C LEU A 143 -11.22 2.91 2.50
N PHE A 144 -11.77 2.06 3.38
CA PHE A 144 -12.87 1.17 3.04
C PHE A 144 -14.13 1.95 2.67
N GLU A 145 -14.48 3.00 3.41
CA GLU A 145 -15.60 3.88 3.09
C GLU A 145 -15.45 4.51 1.70
N LEU A 146 -14.29 5.08 1.39
CA LEU A 146 -13.99 5.65 0.08
C LEU A 146 -14.08 4.59 -1.03
N ASN A 147 -13.61 3.37 -0.75
CA ASN A 147 -13.72 2.26 -1.68
C ASN A 147 -15.18 1.86 -1.95
N LEU A 148 -16.04 1.83 -0.94
CA LEU A 148 -17.48 1.54 -1.11
C LEU A 148 -18.14 2.55 -2.05
N ILE A 149 -17.86 3.84 -1.85
CA ILE A 149 -18.42 4.91 -2.69
C ILE A 149 -17.90 4.78 -4.12
N TRP A 150 -16.59 4.56 -4.28
CA TRP A 150 -15.96 4.37 -5.59
C TRP A 150 -16.57 3.18 -6.33
N CYS A 151 -16.65 2.02 -5.69
CA CYS A 151 -17.19 0.80 -6.28
C CYS A 151 -18.66 0.95 -6.67
N ARG A 152 -19.47 1.66 -5.87
CA ARG A 152 -20.86 1.98 -6.23
C ARG A 152 -20.95 2.79 -7.52
N ILE A 153 -20.11 3.83 -7.66
CA ILE A 153 -20.09 4.69 -8.86
C ILE A 153 -19.62 3.90 -10.10
N GLN A 154 -18.64 3.02 -9.93
CA GLN A 154 -18.04 2.25 -11.02
C GLN A 154 -18.75 0.90 -11.28
N SER A 155 -19.81 0.58 -10.52
CA SER A 155 -20.48 -0.73 -10.55
C SER A 155 -19.52 -1.92 -10.37
N LEU A 156 -18.59 -1.81 -9.41
CA LEU A 156 -17.61 -2.83 -9.06
C LEU A 156 -17.97 -3.54 -7.75
N ASP A 157 -17.44 -4.75 -7.57
CA ASP A 157 -17.45 -5.43 -6.26
C ASP A 157 -16.48 -4.75 -5.29
N SER A 158 -17.02 -4.24 -4.19
CA SER A 158 -16.26 -3.56 -3.13
C SER A 158 -15.45 -4.49 -2.22
N GLY A 159 -15.79 -5.78 -2.16
CA GLY A 159 -15.06 -6.78 -1.38
C GLY A 159 -13.83 -7.33 -2.11
N ARG A 160 -13.74 -7.11 -3.42
CA ARG A 160 -12.63 -7.59 -4.24
C ARG A 160 -11.31 -6.94 -3.83
N ARG A 161 -10.25 -7.75 -3.83
CA ARG A 161 -8.86 -7.29 -3.74
C ARG A 161 -8.19 -7.50 -5.09
N ILE A 162 -7.59 -6.46 -5.64
CA ILE A 162 -6.96 -6.45 -6.96
C ILE A 162 -5.45 -6.66 -6.78
N PRO A 163 -4.87 -7.80 -7.20
CA PRO A 163 -3.44 -8.05 -7.12
C PRO A 163 -2.65 -7.08 -8.00
N PHE A 164 -1.42 -6.72 -7.60
CA PHE A 164 -0.54 -5.88 -8.42
C PHE A 164 -0.30 -6.44 -9.83
N ALA A 165 -0.26 -7.76 -9.97
CA ALA A 165 -0.17 -8.44 -11.27
C ALA A 165 -1.28 -7.98 -12.24
N GLU A 166 -2.52 -7.91 -11.78
CA GLU A 166 -3.69 -7.48 -12.58
C GLU A 166 -3.71 -5.96 -12.83
N ILE A 167 -3.01 -5.19 -12.00
CA ILE A 167 -2.87 -3.74 -12.19
C ILE A 167 -1.86 -3.45 -13.30
N VAL A 168 -0.73 -4.16 -13.29
CA VAL A 168 0.37 -4.01 -14.28
C VAL A 168 -0.04 -4.56 -15.64
N CYS A 169 -0.64 -5.76 -15.66
CA CYS A 169 -1.18 -6.38 -16.85
C CYS A 169 -2.69 -6.57 -16.64
N PRO A 170 -3.51 -5.55 -16.92
CA PRO A 170 -4.96 -5.74 -16.91
C PRO A 170 -5.28 -6.76 -17.98
N CYS A 171 -5.52 -8.01 -17.55
CA CYS A 171 -6.01 -9.05 -18.44
C CYS A 171 -7.19 -8.46 -19.23
N PRO A 172 -7.22 -8.58 -20.57
CA PRO A 172 -8.40 -8.18 -21.32
C PRO A 172 -9.57 -8.99 -20.73
N ILE A 173 -10.47 -8.29 -20.06
CA ILE A 173 -11.60 -8.88 -19.34
C ILE A 173 -12.44 -9.63 -20.37
N ASN A 174 -12.19 -10.92 -20.52
CA ASN A 174 -13.09 -11.86 -21.16
C ASN A 174 -13.74 -12.66 -20.02
N GLN A 175 -14.71 -12.02 -19.38
CA GLN A 175 -15.62 -12.70 -18.46
C GLN A 175 -16.47 -13.69 -19.27
N ARG A 176 -16.07 -14.97 -19.24
CA ARG A 176 -16.95 -16.11 -19.44
C ARG A 176 -16.73 -17.07 -18.28
N PHE A 177 -17.61 -16.97 -17.29
CA PHE A 177 -18.12 -18.11 -16.53
C PHE A 177 -19.64 -17.96 -16.51
#